data_AF-A0A2K3JMC2-F1
#
_entry.id   AF-A0A2K3JMC2-F1
#
_cell.length_a   1.000
_cell.length_b   1.000
_cell.length_c   1.000
_cell.angle_alpha   90.00
_cell.angle_beta   90.00
_cell.angle_gamma   90.00
#
_symmetry.space_group_name_H-M   'P 1'
#
loop_
_entity.id
_entity.type
_entity.pdbx_description
1 polymer ?
#
loop_
_entity_poly.entity_id
_entity_poly.type
_entity_poly.pdbx_seq_one_letter_code
_entity_poly.pdbx_strand_id
1 'polypeptide(L)'
;MSSLPEELWTKILELGIQNSGLTYEDLCWISISCRLLHRLSSEDSLWNHLLSTDFPLFPASSFPYWSSKSLYLLRIKERILIEAAYQQRLVEEQILHYQEQL
;
A
#
# COMPACT_ATOMS: atom_id res chain seq x y z
N MET A 1 -6.08 32.04 -5.85
CA MET A 1 -6.46 30.81 -5.12
C MET A 1 -5.58 30.80 -3.89
N SER A 2 -6.13 31.02 -2.70
CA SER A 2 -5.39 30.94 -1.43
C SER A 2 -4.86 29.52 -1.31
N SER A 3 -3.64 29.32 -1.79
CA SER A 3 -2.95 28.03 -1.81
C SER A 3 -2.62 27.70 -0.36
N LEU A 4 -3.31 26.70 0.19
CA LEU A 4 -2.93 26.11 1.45
C LEU A 4 -1.41 25.80 1.38
N PRO A 5 -0.61 26.29 2.34
CA PRO A 5 0.82 26.00 2.41
C PRO A 5 1.11 24.50 2.31
N GLU A 6 2.26 24.19 1.75
CA GLU A 6 2.69 22.80 1.54
C GLU A 6 2.75 22.03 2.85
N GLU A 7 3.22 22.67 3.91
CA GLU A 7 3.36 22.08 5.25
C GLU A 7 2.00 21.63 5.80
N LEU A 8 0.94 22.38 5.50
CA LEU A 8 -0.41 22.03 5.91
C LEU A 8 -0.97 20.87 5.07
N TRP A 9 -0.67 20.82 3.77
CA TRP A 9 -1.01 19.66 2.95
C TRP A 9 -0.32 18.39 3.42
N THR A 10 0.99 18.47 3.68
CA THR A 10 1.75 17.35 4.26
C THR A 10 1.10 16.90 5.56
N LYS A 11 0.72 17.84 6.43
CA LYS A 11 0.11 17.49 7.72
C LYS A 11 -1.26 16.84 7.57
N ILE A 12 -2.08 17.30 6.63
CA ILE A 12 -3.37 16.68 6.31
C ILE A 12 -3.18 15.24 5.85
N LEU A 13 -2.22 14.99 4.95
CA LEU A 13 -1.93 13.65 4.46
C LEU A 13 -1.42 12.72 5.57
N GLU A 14 -0.48 13.20 6.40
CA GLU A 14 0.03 12.46 7.55
C GLU A 14 -1.10 12.07 8.52
N LEU A 15 -1.95 13.03 8.89
CA LEU A 15 -3.07 12.79 9.80
C LEU A 15 -4.10 11.83 9.19
N GLY A 16 -4.34 11.90 7.89
CA GLY A 16 -5.21 10.98 7.18
C GLY A 16 -4.70 9.54 7.27
N ILE A 17 -3.40 9.31 7.04
CA ILE A 17 -2.78 7.98 7.15
C ILE A 17 -2.74 7.50 8.62
N GLN A 18 -2.34 8.37 9.56
CA GLN A 18 -2.24 8.05 10.98
C GLN A 18 -3.57 7.60 11.59
N ASN A 19 -4.67 8.23 11.18
CA ASN A 19 -6.00 7.89 11.64
C ASN A 19 -6.67 6.76 10.83
N SER A 20 -5.91 6.09 9.95
CA SER A 20 -6.42 5.07 9.02
C SER A 20 -7.56 5.58 8.10
N GLY A 21 -7.66 6.90 7.91
CA GLY A 21 -8.64 7.53 7.03
C GLY A 21 -8.16 7.66 5.58
N LEU A 22 -6.87 7.45 5.31
CA LEU A 22 -6.29 7.35 3.97
C LEU A 22 -5.48 6.06 3.85
N THR A 23 -5.81 5.28 2.83
CA THR A 23 -5.10 4.06 2.42
C THR A 23 -4.06 4.36 1.35
N TYR A 24 -3.28 3.35 0.96
CA TYR A 24 -2.36 3.48 -0.17
C TYR A 24 -3.08 3.79 -1.50
N GLU A 25 -4.33 3.33 -1.66
CA GLU A 25 -5.14 3.59 -2.86
C GLU A 25 -5.52 5.07 -2.94
N ASP A 26 -5.98 5.63 -1.82
CA ASP A 26 -6.30 7.06 -1.71
C ASP A 26 -5.06 7.91 -2.02
N LEU A 27 -3.89 7.51 -1.53
CA LEU A 27 -2.63 8.19 -1.82
C LEU A 27 -2.26 8.14 -3.31
N CYS A 28 -2.55 7.01 -3.98
CA CYS A 28 -2.42 6.90 -5.43
C CYS A 28 -3.38 7.84 -6.17
N TRP A 29 -4.63 7.97 -5.72
CA TRP A 29 -5.61 8.88 -6.33
C TRP A 29 -5.26 10.34 -6.11
N ILE A 30 -4.75 10.69 -4.93
CA ILE A 30 -4.23 12.02 -4.62
C ILE A 30 -3.06 12.35 -5.55
N SER A 31 -2.20 11.38 -5.86
CA SER A 31 -1.02 11.59 -6.70
C SER A 31 -1.34 12.06 -8.12
N ILE A 32 -2.51 11.71 -8.66
CA ILE A 32 -2.91 12.11 -10.01
C ILE A 32 -3.68 13.44 -10.05
N SER A 33 -3.95 14.06 -8.89
CA SER A 33 -4.81 15.24 -8.80
C SER A 33 -4.14 16.53 -9.27
N CYS A 34 -2.93 16.83 -8.78
CA CYS A 34 -2.17 18.02 -9.18
C CYS A 34 -0.66 17.86 -8.89
N ARG A 35 0.17 18.77 -9.41
CA ARG A 35 1.64 18.69 -9.25
C ARG A 35 2.11 18.71 -7.79
N LEU A 36 1.48 19.52 -6.94
CA LEU A 36 1.81 19.59 -5.52
C LEU A 36 1.50 18.26 -4.83
N LEU A 37 0.28 17.76 -5.00
CA LEU A 37 -0.18 16.51 -4.40
C LEU A 37 0.55 15.28 -4.95
N HIS A 38 0.93 15.29 -6.23
CA HIS A 38 1.80 14.27 -6.82
C HIS A 38 3.14 14.17 -6.08
N ARG A 39 3.77 15.32 -5.81
CA ARG A 39 5.04 15.35 -5.07
C ARG A 39 4.84 14.91 -3.63
N LEU A 40 3.88 15.50 -2.93
CA LEU A 40 3.61 15.20 -1.51
C LEU A 40 3.22 13.74 -1.28
N SER A 41 2.38 13.16 -2.15
CA SER A 41 2.01 11.74 -2.06
C SER A 41 3.15 10.76 -2.36
N SER A 42 4.30 11.26 -2.83
CA SER A 42 5.49 10.44 -3.09
C SER A 42 6.53 10.53 -1.97
N GLU A 43 6.27 11.32 -0.91
CA GLU A 43 7.17 11.46 0.23
C GLU A 43 7.28 10.15 1.03
N ASP A 44 8.52 9.71 1.30
CA ASP A 44 8.79 8.44 1.98
C ASP A 44 8.20 8.38 3.39
N SER A 45 8.02 9.51 4.08
CA SER A 45 7.39 9.55 5.41
C SER A 45 5.97 8.96 5.42
N LEU A 46 5.18 9.26 4.39
CA LEU A 46 3.81 8.76 4.24
C LEU A 46 3.82 7.24 3.99
N TRP A 47 4.66 6.79 3.07
CA TRP A 47 4.79 5.36 2.74
C TRP A 47 5.43 4.55 3.86
N ASN A 48 6.34 5.13 4.65
CA ASN A 48 6.90 4.50 5.84
C ASN A 48 5.83 4.22 6.90
N HIS A 49 4.88 5.15 7.08
CA HIS A 49 3.76 4.93 7.98
C HIS A 49 2.83 3.82 7.47
N LEU A 50 2.55 3.79 6.17
CA LEU A 50 1.76 2.70 5.57
C LEU A 50 2.49 1.36 5.74
N LEU A 51 3.80 1.30 5.50
CA LEU A 51 4.62 0.11 5.71
C LEU A 51 4.59 -0.37 7.16
N SER A 52 4.77 0.53 8.14
CA SER A 52 4.77 0.13 9.56
C SER A 52 3.41 -0.35 10.04
N THR A 53 2.33 0.17 9.46
CA THR A 53 0.95 -0.18 9.83
C THR A 53 0.51 -1.48 9.17
N ASP A 54 0.72 -1.60 7.86
CA ASP A 54 0.21 -2.72 7.06
C ASP A 54 1.18 -3.92 7.03
N PHE A 55 2.47 -3.67 7.21
CA PHE A 55 3.55 -4.66 7.12
C PHE A 55 4.52 -4.55 8.31
N PRO A 56 4.07 -4.73 9.56
CA PRO A 56 4.86 -4.47 10.77
C PRO A 56 6.13 -5.33 10.89
N LEU A 57 6.19 -6.47 10.19
CA LEU A 57 7.34 -7.38 10.18
C LEU A 57 8.46 -6.94 9.21
N PHE A 58 8.23 -5.92 8.39
CA PHE A 58 9.14 -5.50 7.33
C PHE A 58 9.42 -4.00 7.40
N PRO A 59 10.26 -3.56 8.35
CA PRO A 59 10.60 -2.16 8.46
C PRO A 59 11.36 -1.68 7.23
N ALA A 60 11.10 -0.44 6.81
CA ALA A 60 11.80 0.19 5.68
C ALA A 60 13.32 0.23 5.86
N SER A 61 13.81 0.22 7.11
CA SER A 61 15.24 0.19 7.44
C SER A 61 15.98 -1.04 6.91
N SER A 62 15.28 -2.13 6.58
CA SER A 62 15.89 -3.32 5.97
C SER A 62 16.31 -3.13 4.51
N PHE A 63 15.80 -2.10 3.82
CA PHE A 63 16.06 -1.86 2.40
C PHE A 63 16.40 -0.39 2.12
N PRO A 64 17.56 0.11 2.58
CA PRO A 64 17.91 1.54 2.55
C PRO A 64 18.12 2.11 1.13
N TYR A 65 18.20 1.24 0.12
CA TYR A 65 18.42 1.63 -1.27
C TYR A 65 17.11 1.78 -2.06
N TRP A 66 15.96 1.44 -1.45
CA TRP A 66 14.65 1.51 -2.10
C TRP A 66 13.81 2.62 -1.48
N SER A 67 13.04 3.32 -2.32
CA SER A 67 12.02 4.22 -1.78
C SER A 67 10.94 3.42 -1.08
N SER A 68 10.38 3.99 -0.03
CA SER A 68 9.36 3.36 0.80
C SER A 68 8.11 3.03 -0.03
N LYS A 69 7.79 3.89 -1.01
CA LYS A 69 6.74 3.63 -2.01
C LYS A 69 7.00 2.34 -2.81
N SER A 70 8.22 2.17 -3.33
CA SER A 70 8.56 0.99 -4.13
C SER A 70 8.53 -0.29 -3.30
N LEU A 71 9.02 -0.23 -2.06
CA LEU A 71 8.96 -1.33 -1.11
C LEU A 71 7.52 -1.72 -0.81
N TYR A 72 6.66 -0.75 -0.50
CA TYR A 72 5.25 -0.98 -0.21
C TYR A 72 4.54 -1.66 -1.39
N LEU A 73 4.74 -1.13 -2.60
CA LEU A 73 4.15 -1.71 -3.81
C LEU A 73 4.65 -3.14 -4.09
N LEU A 74 5.91 -3.45 -3.79
CA LEU A 74 6.39 -4.83 -3.88
C LEU A 74 5.61 -5.73 -2.91
N ARG A 75 5.42 -5.31 -1.65
CA ARG A 75 4.72 -6.11 -0.64
C ARG A 75 3.26 -6.35 -0.98
N ILE A 76 2.58 -5.34 -1.52
CA ILE A 76 1.21 -5.50 -2.04
C ILE A 76 1.18 -6.55 -3.15
N LYS A 77 2.12 -6.50 -4.10
CA LYS A 77 2.21 -7.51 -5.16
C LYS A 77 2.44 -8.91 -4.61
N GLU A 78 3.37 -9.08 -3.67
CA GLU A 78 3.62 -10.37 -3.02
C GLU A 78 2.37 -10.91 -2.33
N ARG A 79 1.65 -10.06 -1.58
CA ARG A 79 0.40 -10.43 -0.91
C ARG A 79 -0.66 -10.92 -1.91
N ILE A 80 -0.87 -10.18 -2.99
CA ILE A 80 -1.84 -10.55 -4.04
C ILE A 80 -1.47 -11.89 -4.68
N LEU A 81 -0.19 -12.13 -4.96
CA LEU A 81 0.26 -13.39 -5.55
C LEU A 81 0.06 -14.58 -4.60
N ILE A 82 0.36 -14.41 -3.32
CA ILE A 82 0.14 -15.45 -2.30
C ILE A 82 -1.34 -15.78 -2.20
N GLU A 83 -2.19 -14.75 -2.16
CA GLU A 83 -3.64 -14.92 -2.10
C GLU A 83 -4.17 -15.65 -3.33
N ALA A 84 -3.76 -15.25 -4.54
CA ALA A 84 -4.14 -15.95 -5.77
C ALA A 84 -3.71 -17.43 -5.78
N ALA A 85 -2.49 -17.73 -5.33
CA ALA A 85 -1.99 -19.10 -5.25
C ALA A 85 -2.72 -19.95 -4.19
N TYR A 86 -3.20 -19.32 -3.11
CA TYR A 86 -4.04 -19.99 -2.11
C TYR A 86 -5.41 -20.31 -2.69
N GLN A 87 -6.06 -19.35 -3.36
CA GLN A 87 -7.36 -19.58 -4.01
C GLN A 87 -7.28 -20.68 -5.06
N GLN A 88 -6.21 -20.73 -5.85
CA GLN A 88 -6.01 -21.79 -6.84
C GLN A 88 -5.95 -23.18 -6.18
N ARG A 89 -5.20 -23.32 -5.07
CA ARG A 89 -5.10 -24.59 -4.35
C ARG A 89 -6.43 -25.06 -3.79
N LEU A 90 -7.22 -24.15 -3.21
CA LEU A 90 -8.57 -24.49 -2.72
C LEU A 90 -9.48 -25.02 -3.83
N VAL A 91 -9.41 -24.42 -5.02
CA VAL A 91 -10.18 -24.89 -6.18
C VAL A 91 -9.72 -26.27 -6.64
N GLU A 92 -8.41 -26.51 -6.69
CA GLU A 92 -7.84 -27.83 -7.05
C GLU A 92 -8.26 -28.92 -6.06
N GLU A 93 -8.20 -28.65 -4.76
CA GLU A 93 -8.65 -29.58 -3.70
C GLU A 93 -10.15 -29.89 -3.84
N GLN A 94 -10.97 -28.88 -4.11
CA GLN A 94 -12.41 -29.06 -4.31
C GLN A 94 -12.69 -29.97 -5.52
N ILE A 95 -11.96 -29.79 -6.63
CA ILE A 95 -12.10 -30.62 -7.84
C ILE A 95 -11.73 -32.07 -7.54
N LEU A 96 -10.62 -32.32 -6.84
CA LEU A 96 -10.19 -33.66 -6.46
C LEU A 96 -11.24 -34.35 -5.57
N HIS A 97 -11.76 -33.64 -4.57
CA HIS A 97 -12.80 -34.16 -3.70
C HIS A 97 -14.09 -34.55 -4.48
N TYR A 98 -14.50 -33.75 -5.46
CA TYR A 98 -15.63 -34.12 -6.33
C TYR A 98 -15.35 -35.34 -7.21
N GLN A 99 -14.11 -35.51 -7.68
CA GLN A 99 -13.72 -36.67 -8.49
C GLN A 99 -13.68 -37.97 -7.69
N GLU A 100 -13.31 -37.93 -6.40
CA GLU A 100 -13.30 -39.09 -5.50
C GLU A 100 -14.72 -39.56 -5.10
N GLN A 101 -15.74 -38.71 -5.27
CA GLN A 101 -17.14 -39.02 -4.95
C GLN A 101 -17.94 -39.61 -6.12
N LEU A 102 -17.34 -39.73 -7.31
CA LEU A 102 -17.92 -40.30 -8.54
C LEU A 102 -17.45 -41.74 -8.76
#